data_AF-A0AAF0SZT8-F1
#
_entry.id   AF-A0AAF0SZT8-F1
#
_cell.length_a   1.000
_cell.length_b   1.000
_cell.length_c   1.000
_cell.angle_alpha   90.00
_cell.angle_beta   90.00
_cell.angle_gamma   90.00
#
_symmetry.space_group_name_H-M   'P 1'
#
loop_
_entity.id
_entity.type
_entity.pdbx_description
1 polymer ?
#
loop_
_entity_poly.entity_id
_entity_poly.type
_entity_poly.pdbx_seq_one_letter_code
_entity_poly.pdbx_strand_id
1 'polypeptide(L)'
;MSSTRTTGRLERFRDRFRRVATRLATLCASPVGGRLRPTAAGGLLVVLASVAVSLASAPILGDSVRIRWSVGTYYGPEYAPTVLALTAASGLVAAAYLGLRALGTALEGTEAFDRRRGYYELCVLTVLLTLVLGQIAFVTANVL
;
A
#
# COMPACT_ATOMS: atom_id res chain seq x y z
N MET A 1 0.30 -21.45 -27.24
CA MET A 1 -0.30 -21.96 -25.98
C MET A 1 0.36 -21.35 -24.72
N SER A 2 0.42 -20.01 -24.61
CA SER A 2 1.08 -19.33 -23.45
C SER A 2 0.13 -18.47 -22.60
N SER A 3 -1.04 -18.11 -23.14
CA SER A 3 -1.96 -17.13 -22.54
C SER A 3 -2.70 -17.61 -21.29
N THR A 4 -2.80 -18.91 -21.01
CA THR A 4 -3.57 -19.45 -19.88
C THR A 4 -2.80 -19.46 -18.55
N ARG A 5 -1.47 -19.39 -18.58
CA ARG A 5 -0.63 -19.45 -17.38
C ARG A 5 -0.57 -18.12 -16.62
N THR A 6 -0.55 -16.99 -17.33
CA THR A 6 -0.48 -15.64 -16.76
C THR A 6 -1.79 -15.24 -16.09
N THR A 7 -2.93 -15.52 -16.73
CA THR A 7 -4.27 -15.25 -16.17
C THR A 7 -4.50 -15.98 -14.84
N GLY A 8 -4.17 -17.28 -14.79
CA GLY A 8 -4.33 -18.07 -13.56
C GLY A 8 -3.36 -17.67 -12.43
N ARG A 9 -2.26 -16.95 -12.73
CA ARG A 9 -1.36 -16.42 -11.69
C ARG A 9 -1.93 -15.14 -11.09
N LEU A 10 -2.53 -14.29 -11.93
CA LEU A 10 -3.14 -13.02 -11.55
C LEU A 10 -4.42 -13.23 -10.72
N GLU A 11 -5.24 -14.23 -11.07
CA GLU A 11 -6.42 -14.62 -10.29
C GLU A 11 -6.07 -15.19 -8.92
N ARG A 12 -5.13 -16.15 -8.85
CA ARG A 12 -4.65 -16.72 -7.57
C ARG A 12 -4.03 -15.65 -6.67
N PHE A 13 -3.36 -14.70 -7.27
CA PHE A 13 -2.80 -13.54 -6.59
C PHE A 13 -3.90 -12.65 -6.00
N ARG A 14 -4.88 -12.26 -6.82
CA ARG A 14 -6.07 -11.50 -6.41
C ARG A 14 -6.78 -12.18 -5.24
N ASP A 15 -6.96 -13.49 -5.30
CA ASP A 15 -7.65 -14.26 -4.27
C ASP A 15 -6.84 -14.42 -2.97
N ARG A 16 -5.51 -14.49 -3.06
CA ARG A 16 -4.64 -14.42 -1.87
C ARG A 16 -4.68 -13.04 -1.24
N PHE A 17 -4.56 -11.99 -2.05
CA PHE A 17 -4.56 -10.61 -1.56
C PHE A 17 -5.91 -10.21 -0.97
N ARG A 18 -7.01 -10.60 -1.61
CA ARG A 18 -8.35 -10.41 -1.06
C ARG A 18 -8.46 -11.06 0.30
N ARG A 19 -8.01 -12.31 0.47
CA ARG A 19 -8.01 -13.01 1.76
C ARG A 19 -7.13 -12.34 2.81
N VAL A 20 -5.97 -11.82 2.43
CA VAL A 20 -5.09 -11.06 3.35
C VAL A 20 -5.75 -9.76 3.77
N ALA A 21 -6.38 -9.04 2.83
CA ALA A 21 -7.14 -7.83 3.11
C ALA A 21 -8.35 -8.10 4.01
N THR A 22 -9.12 -9.18 3.78
CA THR A 22 -10.21 -9.57 4.69
C THR A 22 -9.71 -10.02 6.06
N ARG A 23 -8.56 -10.71 6.14
CA ARG A 23 -7.94 -11.07 7.42
C ARG A 23 -7.45 -9.84 8.19
N LEU A 24 -6.86 -8.87 7.51
CA LEU A 24 -6.49 -7.59 8.12
C LEU A 24 -7.73 -6.81 8.59
N ALA A 25 -8.79 -6.80 7.79
CA ALA A 25 -10.06 -6.18 8.17
C ALA A 25 -10.72 -6.87 9.39
N THR A 26 -10.69 -8.20 9.45
CA THR A 26 -11.26 -8.98 10.57
C THR A 26 -10.43 -8.90 11.85
N LEU A 27 -9.09 -8.87 11.76
CA LEU A 27 -8.22 -8.61 12.91
C LEU A 27 -8.43 -7.20 13.49
N CYS A 28 -8.88 -6.25 12.67
CA CYS A 28 -9.21 -4.88 13.10
C CYS A 28 -10.67 -4.70 13.59
N ALA A 29 -11.57 -5.63 13.26
CA ALA A 29 -12.95 -5.64 13.77
C ALA A 29 -13.06 -6.24 15.18
N SER A 30 -11.96 -6.79 15.72
CA SER A 30 -11.91 -7.24 17.11
C SER A 30 -11.98 -6.02 18.04
N PRO A 31 -12.99 -5.92 18.93
CA PRO A 31 -13.21 -4.75 19.78
C PRO A 31 -12.23 -4.79 20.97
N VAL A 32 -10.98 -4.44 20.74
CA VAL A 32 -10.10 -3.98 21.82
C VAL A 32 -10.41 -2.50 22.00
N GLY A 33 -11.22 -2.22 23.01
CA GLY A 33 -11.94 -0.97 23.20
C GLY A 33 -11.09 0.30 23.35
N GLY A 34 -11.76 1.43 23.15
CA GLY A 34 -11.30 2.76 23.57
C GLY A 34 -11.10 3.75 22.42
N ARG A 35 -12.15 4.53 22.14
CA ARG A 35 -12.21 5.74 21.29
C ARG A 35 -11.72 5.56 19.84
N LEU A 36 -12.61 5.86 18.89
CA LEU A 36 -12.30 5.97 17.46
C LEU A 36 -11.05 6.86 17.27
N ARG A 37 -9.91 6.23 16.97
CA ARG A 37 -8.67 6.92 16.60
C ARG A 37 -8.73 7.20 15.11
N PRO A 38 -8.80 8.47 14.67
CA PRO A 38 -8.87 8.82 13.25
C PRO A 38 -7.75 8.20 12.41
N THR A 39 -6.57 7.96 13.00
CA THR A 39 -5.42 7.32 12.34
C THR A 39 -5.49 5.80 12.21
N ALA A 40 -6.16 5.11 13.14
CA ALA A 40 -6.32 3.66 13.03
C ALA A 40 -7.32 3.30 11.91
N ALA A 41 -8.41 4.08 11.80
CA ALA A 41 -9.38 3.91 10.72
C ALA A 41 -8.91 4.56 9.41
N GLY A 42 -8.43 5.81 9.46
CA GLY A 42 -8.00 6.57 8.29
C GLY A 42 -6.76 5.99 7.61
N GLY A 43 -5.73 5.62 8.38
CA GLY A 43 -4.54 4.96 7.83
C GLY A 43 -4.88 3.61 7.19
N LEU A 44 -5.77 2.83 7.81
CA LEU A 44 -6.26 1.58 7.24
C LEU A 44 -7.04 1.79 5.95
N LEU A 45 -7.92 2.81 5.89
CA LEU A 45 -8.63 3.16 4.67
C LEU A 45 -7.67 3.51 3.53
N VAL A 46 -6.57 4.22 3.83
CA VAL A 46 -5.53 4.52 2.82
C VAL A 46 -4.82 3.25 2.35
N VAL A 47 -4.52 2.31 3.25
CA VAL A 47 -3.98 0.99 2.87
C VAL A 47 -4.96 0.23 1.97
N LEU A 48 -6.26 0.21 2.32
CA LEU A 48 -7.28 -0.43 1.50
C LEU A 48 -7.43 0.25 0.14
N ALA A 49 -7.36 1.58 0.09
CA ALA A 49 -7.35 2.34 -1.16
C ALA A 49 -6.13 1.98 -2.02
N SER A 50 -4.93 1.85 -1.43
CA SER A 50 -3.73 1.38 -2.15
C SER A 50 -3.94 -0.01 -2.77
N VAL A 51 -4.54 -0.94 -2.02
CA VAL A 51 -4.86 -2.28 -2.53
C VAL A 51 -5.89 -2.21 -3.65
N ALA A 52 -6.94 -1.39 -3.50
CA ALA A 52 -7.95 -1.19 -4.53
C ALA A 52 -7.35 -0.62 -5.81
N VAL A 53 -6.46 0.37 -5.72
CA VAL A 53 -5.72 0.92 -6.86
C VAL A 53 -4.92 -0.18 -7.55
N SER A 54 -4.13 -0.97 -6.80
CA SER A 54 -3.37 -2.10 -7.37
C SER A 54 -4.25 -3.12 -8.09
N LEU A 55 -5.41 -3.46 -7.52
CA LEU A 55 -6.33 -4.42 -8.13
C LEU A 55 -7.01 -3.86 -9.38
N ALA A 56 -7.41 -2.59 -9.35
CA ALA A 56 -8.03 -1.90 -10.48
C ALA A 56 -7.05 -1.67 -11.63
N SER A 57 -5.76 -1.48 -11.31
CA SER A 57 -4.72 -1.23 -12.29
C SER A 57 -4.18 -2.52 -12.92
N ALA A 58 -4.18 -3.65 -12.19
CA ALA A 58 -3.64 -4.92 -12.67
C ALA A 58 -4.12 -5.40 -14.06
N PRO A 59 -5.38 -5.23 -14.51
CA PRO A 59 -5.78 -5.59 -15.87
C PRO A 59 -5.37 -4.58 -16.95
N ILE A 60 -5.02 -3.35 -16.54
CA ILE A 60 -4.65 -2.25 -17.45
C ILE A 60 -3.15 -2.28 -17.72
N LEU A 61 -2.35 -2.56 -16.69
CA LEU A 61 -0.91 -2.76 -16.84
C LEU A 61 -0.67 -4.16 -17.42
N GLY A 62 0.14 -4.27 -18.47
CA GLY A 62 0.49 -5.55 -19.12
C GLY A 62 1.27 -6.51 -18.21
N ASP A 63 2.00 -7.47 -18.78
CA ASP A 63 2.73 -8.47 -17.98
C ASP A 63 3.94 -7.89 -17.21
N SER A 64 4.48 -6.77 -17.68
CA SER A 64 5.60 -6.07 -17.06
C SER A 64 5.42 -4.55 -17.09
N VAL A 65 5.94 -3.90 -16.06
CA VAL A 65 5.96 -2.45 -15.90
C VAL A 65 7.38 -1.93 -15.94
N ARG A 66 7.56 -0.75 -16.51
CA ARG A 66 8.81 -0.02 -16.48
C ARG A 66 9.03 0.50 -15.06
N ILE A 67 10.21 0.23 -14.51
CA ILE A 67 10.62 0.69 -13.17
C ILE A 67 11.76 1.70 -13.24
N ARG A 68 12.29 1.94 -14.43
CA ARG A 68 13.40 2.84 -14.68
C ARG A 68 12.98 3.99 -15.58
N TRP A 69 13.19 5.21 -15.09
CA TRP A 69 13.00 6.46 -15.83
C TRP A 69 14.26 7.35 -15.83
N SER A 70 15.43 6.76 -15.62
CA SER A 70 16.69 7.53 -15.58
C SER A 70 17.13 8.01 -16.96
N VAL A 71 17.70 9.22 -17.01
CA VAL A 71 18.41 9.77 -18.17
C VAL A 71 19.88 9.38 -18.03
N GLY A 72 20.36 8.40 -18.80
CA GLY A 72 21.75 7.94 -18.78
C GLY A 72 21.92 6.42 -18.87
N THR A 73 23.17 5.96 -18.99
CA THR A 73 23.53 4.54 -19.06
C THR A 73 23.44 3.87 -17.68
N TYR A 74 22.56 2.87 -17.57
CA TYR A 74 22.40 2.03 -16.39
C TYR A 74 22.23 0.57 -16.83
N TYR A 75 22.91 -0.34 -16.12
CA TYR A 75 23.06 -1.75 -16.48
C TYR A 75 22.11 -2.71 -15.71
N GLY A 76 21.14 -2.20 -14.95
CA GLY A 76 20.16 -3.02 -14.23
C GLY A 76 18.83 -3.22 -14.99
N PRO A 77 17.89 -3.97 -14.38
CA PRO A 77 16.63 -4.34 -15.01
C PRO A 77 15.75 -3.10 -15.28
N GLU A 78 15.27 -2.97 -16.52
CA GLU A 78 14.41 -1.86 -16.93
C GLU A 78 12.93 -2.10 -16.59
N TYR A 79 12.52 -3.38 -16.57
CA TYR A 79 11.14 -3.80 -16.35
C TYR A 79 11.04 -4.78 -15.17
N ALA A 80 9.93 -4.69 -14.44
CA ALA A 80 9.56 -5.64 -13.40
C ALA A 80 8.21 -6.29 -13.72
N PRO A 81 7.95 -7.53 -13.25
CA PRO A 81 6.62 -8.12 -13.36
C PRO A 81 5.57 -7.24 -12.67
N THR A 82 4.47 -6.95 -13.36
CA THR A 82 3.41 -6.05 -12.87
C THR A 82 2.88 -6.44 -11.49
N VAL A 83 2.65 -7.74 -11.30
CA VAL A 83 2.21 -8.29 -10.02
C VAL A 83 3.20 -7.95 -8.90
N LEU A 84 4.50 -8.09 -9.16
CA LEU A 84 5.54 -7.80 -8.16
C LEU A 84 5.58 -6.31 -7.83
N ALA A 85 5.51 -5.44 -8.83
CA ALA A 85 5.51 -3.99 -8.62
C ALA A 85 4.29 -3.53 -7.80
N LEU A 86 3.09 -3.98 -8.16
CA LEU A 86 1.85 -3.62 -7.46
C LEU A 86 1.82 -4.20 -6.03
N THR A 87 2.35 -5.42 -5.83
CA THR A 87 2.52 -5.96 -4.47
C THR A 87 3.46 -5.16 -3.61
N ALA A 88 4.58 -4.73 -4.19
CA ALA A 88 5.58 -3.98 -3.47
C ALA A 88 5.03 -2.60 -3.09
N ALA A 89 4.29 -1.94 -3.98
CA ALA A 89 3.65 -0.66 -3.71
C ALA A 89 2.66 -0.77 -2.53
N SER A 90 1.70 -1.70 -2.60
CA SER A 90 0.73 -1.89 -1.52
C SER A 90 1.39 -2.42 -0.23
N GLY A 91 2.41 -3.26 -0.35
CA GLY A 91 3.19 -3.75 0.78
C GLY A 91 3.94 -2.62 1.50
N LEU A 92 4.49 -1.67 0.75
CA LEU A 92 5.19 -0.50 1.30
C LEU A 92 4.23 0.43 2.05
N VAL A 93 3.03 0.68 1.51
CA VAL A 93 1.98 1.45 2.21
C VAL A 93 1.55 0.74 3.51
N ALA A 94 1.34 -0.58 3.45
CA ALA A 94 0.96 -1.37 4.62
C ALA A 94 2.07 -1.39 5.69
N ALA A 95 3.33 -1.56 5.29
CA ALA A 95 4.48 -1.54 6.19
C ALA A 95 4.65 -0.16 6.85
N ALA A 96 4.50 0.92 6.09
CA ALA A 96 4.53 2.28 6.62
C ALA A 96 3.41 2.50 7.66
N TYR A 97 2.19 2.07 7.35
CA TYR A 97 1.07 2.15 8.29
C TYR A 97 1.35 1.39 9.60
N LEU A 98 1.81 0.14 9.51
CA LEU A 98 2.11 -0.66 10.70
C LEU A 98 3.28 -0.08 11.52
N GLY A 99 4.34 0.37 10.85
CA GLY A 99 5.51 0.97 11.51
C GLY A 99 5.16 2.27 12.22
N LEU A 100 4.40 3.16 11.56
CA LEU A 100 3.92 4.40 12.18
C LEU A 100 2.93 4.10 13.31
N ARG A 101 2.03 3.13 13.16
CA ARG A 101 1.14 2.72 14.25
C ARG A 101 1.92 2.22 15.47
N ALA A 102 2.93 1.37 15.27
CA ALA A 102 3.79 0.86 16.33
C ALA A 102 4.57 1.99 17.04
N LEU A 103 5.08 2.95 16.27
CA LEU A 103 5.75 4.13 16.81
C LEU A 103 4.80 4.99 17.65
N GLY A 104 3.57 5.24 17.15
CA GLY A 104 2.54 5.95 17.90
C GLY A 104 2.23 5.27 19.23
N THR A 105 2.07 3.94 19.24
CA THR A 105 1.83 3.19 20.48
C THR A 105 3.00 3.22 21.45
N ALA A 106 4.24 3.29 20.97
CA ALA A 106 5.42 3.38 21.81
C ALA A 106 5.59 4.77 22.45
N LEU A 107 5.05 5.82 21.81
CA LEU A 107 5.14 7.20 22.28
C LEU A 107 3.95 7.64 23.16
N GLU A 108 2.88 6.84 23.18
CA GLU A 108 1.71 7.08 24.03
C GLU A 108 2.07 7.14 25.51
N GLY A 109 1.48 8.10 26.23
CA GLY A 109 1.74 8.31 27.65
C GLY A 109 2.95 9.22 27.93
N THR A 110 3.59 9.76 26.89
CA THR A 110 4.57 10.84 27.06
C THR A 110 3.87 12.20 26.89
N GLU A 111 4.04 13.11 27.87
CA GLU A 111 3.38 14.43 27.85
C GLU A 111 3.67 15.25 26.57
N ALA A 112 4.89 15.09 26.02
CA ALA A 112 5.30 15.77 24.79
C ALA A 112 4.55 15.24 23.55
N PHE A 113 4.30 13.92 23.49
CA PHE A 113 3.55 13.30 22.40
C PHE A 113 2.06 13.60 22.52
N ASP A 114 1.49 13.52 23.72
CA ASP A 114 0.06 13.80 23.93
C ASP A 114 -0.30 15.23 23.52
N ARG A 115 0.59 16.20 23.79
CA ARG A 115 0.43 17.60 23.36
C ARG A 115 0.50 17.79 21.84
N ARG A 116 1.22 16.92 21.11
CA ARG A 116 1.46 17.02 19.66
C ARG A 116 0.78 15.92 18.85
N ARG A 117 -0.07 15.12 19.47
CA ARG A 117 -0.70 13.94 18.87
C ARG A 117 -1.40 14.26 17.55
N GLY A 118 -2.13 15.37 17.48
CA GLY A 118 -2.79 15.81 16.24
C GLY A 118 -1.83 16.03 15.07
N TYR A 119 -0.67 16.64 15.31
CA TYR A 119 0.36 16.83 14.28
C TYR A 119 0.98 15.52 13.83
N TYR A 120 1.21 14.60 14.77
CA TYR A 120 1.66 13.26 14.44
C TYR A 120 0.65 12.52 13.56
N GLU A 121 -0.62 12.56 13.93
CA GLU A 121 -1.71 11.91 13.19
C GLU A 121 -1.84 12.47 11.76
N LEU A 122 -1.76 13.79 11.60
CA LEU A 122 -1.76 14.44 10.29
C LEU A 122 -0.52 14.06 9.47
N CYS A 123 0.66 14.03 10.09
CA CYS A 123 1.90 13.60 9.45
C CYS A 123 1.79 12.16 8.91
N VAL A 124 1.31 11.22 9.74
CA VAL A 124 1.08 9.83 9.33
C VAL A 124 0.15 9.76 8.12
N LEU A 125 -0.98 10.47 8.15
CA LEU A 125 -1.92 10.48 7.04
C LEU A 125 -1.29 11.06 5.78
N THR A 126 -0.55 12.17 5.89
CA THR A 126 0.13 12.79 4.74
C THR A 126 1.16 11.86 4.11
N VAL A 127 1.94 11.13 4.90
CA VAL A 127 2.91 10.15 4.41
C VAL A 127 2.20 9.03 3.64
N LEU A 128 1.15 8.44 4.22
CA LEU A 128 0.40 7.36 3.57
C LEU A 128 -0.27 7.82 2.28
N LEU A 129 -0.89 9.01 2.28
CA LEU A 129 -1.48 9.60 1.07
C LEU A 129 -0.43 9.85 -0.01
N THR A 130 0.73 10.37 0.37
CA THR A 130 1.83 10.62 -0.58
C THR A 130 2.30 9.32 -1.24
N LEU A 131 2.39 8.22 -0.48
CA LEU A 131 2.73 6.91 -1.03
C LEU A 131 1.68 6.41 -2.02
N VAL A 132 0.39 6.59 -1.73
CA VAL A 132 -0.69 6.22 -2.64
C VAL A 132 -0.70 7.09 -3.90
N LEU A 133 -0.46 8.40 -3.78
CA LEU A 133 -0.32 9.28 -4.94
C LEU A 133 0.88 8.88 -5.81
N GLY A 134 2.00 8.50 -5.19
CA GLY A 134 3.16 7.95 -5.90
C GLY A 134 2.83 6.65 -6.63
N GLN A 135 2.06 5.76 -6.00
CA GLN A 135 1.57 4.54 -6.64
C GLN A 135 0.65 4.84 -7.83
N ILE A 136 -0.26 5.81 -7.71
CA ILE A 136 -1.13 6.23 -8.81
C ILE A 136 -0.29 6.80 -9.95
N ALA A 137 0.65 7.71 -9.66
CA ALA A 137 1.55 8.27 -10.67
C ALA A 137 2.38 7.18 -11.36
N PHE A 138 2.88 6.20 -10.62
CA PHE A 138 3.57 5.02 -11.15
C PHE A 138 2.69 4.23 -12.13
N VAL A 139 1.43 4.00 -11.77
CA VAL A 139 0.45 3.32 -12.62
C VAL A 139 0.20 4.15 -13.89
N THR A 140 -0.10 5.44 -13.75
CA THR A 140 -0.36 6.33 -14.89
C THR A 140 0.82 6.39 -15.86
N ALA A 141 2.04 6.48 -15.35
CA ALA A 141 3.26 6.51 -16.16
C ALA A 141 3.57 5.20 -16.91
N ASN A 142 2.89 4.10 -16.56
CA ASN A 142 3.03 2.79 -17.22
C ASN A 142 1.83 2.44 -18.11
N VAL A 143 0.77 3.24 -18.06
CA VAL A 143 -0.42 3.09 -18.91
C VAL A 143 -0.36 4.04 -20.11
N LEU A 144 0.22 5.23 -19.93
CA LEU A 144 0.54 6.17 -21.01
C LEU A 144 1.76 5.73 -21.81
#